data_AF-A0A3D4HQC9-F1
#
_entry.id   AF-A0A3D4HQC9-F1
#
_cell.length_a   1.000
_cell.length_b   1.000
_cell.length_c   1.000
_cell.angle_alpha   90.00
_cell.angle_beta   90.00
_cell.angle_gamma   90.00
#
_symmetry.space_group_name_H-M   'P 1'
#
loop_
_entity.id
_entity.type
_entity.pdbx_description
1 polymer ?
#
loop_
_entity_poly.entity_id
_entity_poly.type
_entity_poly.pdbx_seq_one_letter_code
_entity_poly.pdbx_strand_id
1 'polypeptide(L)'
;ADMNIVLTYHHLLDDWQDEKRAAGLAGAKLLQRYYKKICKQYPRQCDAIKRGLKELSICERNNEQNIDIVSRCFGKLMAELLDYKQDRWGEQLRKIGFYLGKFIYIMDAYDDLEKDQKNNSYNPLIRRKDVDGFEENCKAMLTAMLAECTAEFEMLPCLLDIDILRNILYEGVWSKYMKIQTEKGTRKGYNNDK
;
A
#
# COMPACT_ATOMS: atom_id res chain seq x y z
N ALA A 1 12.43 -5.43 -9.71
CA ALA A 1 11.62 -5.20 -10.92
C ALA A 1 10.53 -6.28 -11.10
N ASP A 2 10.86 -7.57 -10.95
CA ASP A 2 9.92 -8.68 -11.19
C ASP A 2 8.59 -8.60 -10.41
N MET A 3 8.64 -8.27 -9.11
CA MET A 3 7.42 -8.16 -8.30
C MET A 3 6.50 -7.02 -8.75
N ASN A 4 7.07 -5.91 -9.24
CA ASN A 4 6.28 -4.81 -9.79
C ASN A 4 5.54 -5.27 -11.06
N ILE A 5 6.19 -6.06 -11.92
CA ILE A 5 5.52 -6.64 -13.11
C ILE A 5 4.34 -7.52 -12.69
N VAL A 6 4.48 -8.31 -11.61
CA VAL A 6 3.40 -9.17 -11.11
C VAL A 6 2.24 -8.33 -10.57
N LEU A 7 2.51 -7.32 -9.75
CA LEU A 7 1.49 -6.40 -9.22
C LEU A 7 0.79 -5.63 -10.35
N THR A 8 1.53 -5.06 -11.30
CA THR A 8 0.98 -4.36 -12.46
C THR A 8 0.15 -5.28 -13.35
N TYR A 9 0.58 -6.53 -13.55
CA TYR A 9 -0.19 -7.50 -14.30
C TYR A 9 -1.57 -7.76 -13.67
N HIS A 10 -1.62 -7.91 -12.34
CA HIS A 10 -2.88 -8.09 -11.63
C HIS A 10 -3.76 -6.83 -11.66
N HIS A 11 -3.18 -5.65 -11.45
CA HIS A 11 -3.90 -4.38 -11.57
C HIS A 11 -4.57 -4.21 -12.94
N LEU A 12 -3.85 -4.49 -14.04
CA LEU A 12 -4.41 -4.42 -15.40
C LEU A 12 -5.50 -5.46 -15.66
N LEU A 13 -5.46 -6.62 -15.00
CA LEU A 13 -6.51 -7.63 -15.08
C LEU A 13 -7.78 -7.19 -14.35
N ASP A 14 -7.63 -6.55 -13.19
CA ASP A 14 -8.75 -6.03 -12.40
C ASP A 14 -9.42 -4.87 -13.14
N ASP A 15 -8.65 -3.90 -13.66
CA ASP A 15 -9.15 -2.79 -14.50
C ASP A 15 -9.96 -3.29 -15.71
N TRP A 16 -9.54 -4.41 -16.31
CA TRP A 16 -10.27 -5.02 -17.43
C TRP A 16 -11.57 -5.69 -16.99
N GLN A 17 -11.59 -6.35 -15.83
CA GLN A 17 -12.81 -6.99 -15.31
C GLN A 17 -13.86 -5.96 -14.88
N ASP A 18 -13.42 -4.85 -14.29
CA ASP A 18 -14.31 -3.84 -13.70
C ASP A 18 -14.78 -2.79 -14.73
N GLU A 19 -13.89 -2.29 -15.60
CA GLU A 19 -14.20 -1.20 -16.53
C GLU A 19 -14.29 -1.61 -18.01
N LYS A 20 -14.04 -2.90 -18.34
CA LYS A 20 -13.95 -3.42 -19.72
C LYS A 20 -13.04 -2.62 -20.65
N ARG A 21 -12.05 -1.90 -20.11
CA ARG A 21 -11.14 -1.08 -20.92
C ARG A 21 -10.23 -1.96 -21.78
N ALA A 22 -10.33 -1.83 -23.10
CA ALA A 22 -9.55 -2.62 -24.06
C ALA A 22 -8.02 -2.44 -23.90
N ALA A 23 -7.58 -1.30 -23.36
CA ALA A 23 -6.18 -1.03 -23.06
C ALA A 23 -5.62 -1.95 -21.96
N GLY A 24 -6.40 -2.26 -20.91
CA GLY A 24 -6.00 -3.18 -19.84
C GLY A 24 -5.73 -4.60 -20.36
N LEU A 25 -6.57 -5.09 -21.28
CA LEU A 25 -6.42 -6.40 -21.91
C LEU A 25 -5.16 -6.49 -22.78
N ALA A 26 -4.84 -5.45 -23.54
CA ALA A 26 -3.64 -5.40 -24.38
C ALA A 26 -2.36 -5.38 -23.52
N GLY A 27 -2.33 -4.55 -22.48
CA GLY A 27 -1.22 -4.48 -21.51
C GLY A 27 -1.02 -5.79 -20.76
N ALA A 28 -2.10 -6.40 -20.27
CA ALA A 28 -2.04 -7.70 -19.60
C ALA A 28 -1.49 -8.80 -20.53
N LYS A 29 -1.89 -8.83 -21.81
CA LYS A 29 -1.35 -9.79 -22.79
C LYS A 29 0.15 -9.61 -23.03
N LEU A 30 0.63 -8.37 -23.10
CA LEU A 30 2.07 -8.08 -23.25
C LEU A 30 2.86 -8.58 -22.03
N LEU A 31 2.35 -8.32 -20.82
CA LEU A 31 3.00 -8.73 -19.58
C LEU A 31 2.82 -10.22 -19.26
N GLN A 32 1.84 -10.91 -19.85
CA GLN A 32 1.51 -12.30 -19.54
C GLN A 32 2.71 -13.25 -19.69
N ARG A 33 3.56 -13.04 -20.71
CA ARG A 33 4.76 -13.88 -20.91
C ARG A 33 5.77 -13.69 -19.78
N TYR A 34 5.99 -12.44 -19.36
CA TYR A 34 6.88 -12.10 -18.25
C TYR A 34 6.33 -12.59 -16.92
N TYR A 35 5.05 -12.33 -16.65
CA TYR A 35 4.33 -12.84 -15.48
C TYR A 35 4.51 -14.36 -15.34
N LYS A 36 4.24 -15.14 -16.40
CA LYS A 36 4.41 -16.61 -16.38
C LYS A 36 5.85 -17.04 -16.09
N LYS A 37 6.85 -16.31 -16.59
CA LYS A 37 8.26 -16.59 -16.30
C LYS A 37 8.59 -16.31 -14.83
N ILE A 38 8.12 -15.18 -14.31
CA ILE A 38 8.33 -14.76 -12.93
C ILE A 38 7.64 -15.73 -11.96
N CYS A 39 6.40 -16.17 -12.24
CA CYS A 39 5.71 -17.16 -11.41
C CYS A 39 6.44 -18.52 -11.33
N LYS A 40 7.20 -18.90 -12.37
CA LYS A 40 8.04 -20.10 -12.31
C LYS A 40 9.27 -19.91 -11.42
N GLN A 41 9.82 -18.71 -11.39
CA GLN A 41 11.02 -18.38 -10.62
C GLN A 41 10.70 -18.07 -9.14
N TYR A 42 9.57 -17.42 -8.88
CA TYR A 42 9.14 -16.95 -7.56
C TYR A 42 7.70 -17.36 -7.26
N PRO A 43 7.38 -18.67 -7.25
CA PRO A 43 6.01 -19.15 -7.10
C PRO A 43 5.36 -18.68 -5.80
N ARG A 44 6.11 -18.71 -4.68
CA ARG A 44 5.63 -18.29 -3.35
C ARG A 44 5.19 -16.82 -3.34
N GLN A 45 6.00 -15.93 -3.89
CA GLN A 45 5.73 -14.49 -3.94
C GLN A 45 4.53 -14.20 -4.86
N CYS A 46 4.45 -14.85 -6.02
CA CYS A 46 3.31 -14.70 -6.91
C CYS A 46 2.01 -15.21 -6.27
N ASP A 47 2.05 -16.33 -5.55
CA ASP A 47 0.90 -16.84 -4.82
C ASP A 47 0.50 -15.93 -3.64
N ALA A 48 1.47 -15.31 -2.97
CA ALA A 48 1.21 -14.32 -1.93
C ALA A 48 0.52 -13.07 -2.50
N ILE A 49 0.99 -12.55 -3.65
CA ILE A 49 0.35 -11.44 -4.35
C ILE A 49 -1.09 -11.80 -4.71
N LYS A 50 -1.29 -12.94 -5.38
CA LYS A 50 -2.62 -13.39 -5.81
C LYS A 50 -3.58 -13.54 -4.63
N ARG A 51 -3.13 -14.13 -3.52
CA ARG A 51 -3.96 -14.28 -2.31
C ARG A 51 -4.27 -12.94 -1.66
N GLY A 52 -3.27 -12.07 -1.48
CA GLY A 52 -3.45 -10.77 -0.86
C GLY A 52 -4.41 -9.87 -1.63
N LEU A 53 -4.27 -9.81 -2.97
CA LEU A 53 -5.19 -9.06 -3.83
C LEU A 53 -6.60 -9.64 -3.80
N LYS A 54 -6.75 -10.97 -3.78
CA LYS A 54 -8.05 -11.60 -3.63
C LYS A 54 -8.70 -11.26 -2.28
N GLU A 55 -7.93 -11.28 -1.19
CA GLU A 55 -8.42 -10.89 0.15
C GLU A 55 -8.85 -9.41 0.19
N LEU A 56 -8.10 -8.51 -0.46
CA LEU A 56 -8.48 -7.10 -0.63
C LEU A 56 -9.80 -6.96 -1.39
N SER A 57 -9.94 -7.60 -2.55
CA SER A 57 -11.18 -7.54 -3.33
C SER A 57 -12.40 -8.07 -2.57
N ILE A 58 -12.21 -9.09 -1.71
CA ILE A 58 -13.27 -9.56 -0.81
C ILE A 58 -13.67 -8.48 0.20
N CYS A 59 -12.69 -7.80 0.81
CA CYS A 59 -12.96 -6.70 1.75
C CYS A 59 -13.73 -5.55 1.08
N GLU A 60 -13.33 -5.18 -0.15
CA GLU A 60 -13.97 -4.14 -0.95
C GLU A 60 -15.43 -4.50 -1.27
N ARG A 61 -15.69 -5.72 -1.75
CA ARG A 61 -17.05 -6.21 -2.04
C ARG A 61 -17.94 -6.28 -0.81
N ASN A 62 -17.36 -6.61 0.34
CA ASN A 62 -18.07 -6.63 1.63
C ASN A 62 -18.23 -5.23 2.23
N ASN A 63 -17.68 -4.20 1.59
CA ASN A 63 -17.66 -2.83 2.06
C ASN A 63 -17.09 -2.72 3.49
N GLU A 64 -16.00 -3.42 3.76
CA GLU A 64 -15.34 -3.42 5.08
C GLU A 64 -14.89 -2.00 5.46
N GLN A 65 -15.29 -1.53 6.64
CA GLN A 65 -14.99 -0.16 7.09
C GLN A 65 -13.81 -0.11 8.06
N ASN A 66 -13.34 -1.26 8.51
CA ASN A 66 -12.19 -1.36 9.38
C ASN A 66 -10.90 -1.36 8.56
N ILE A 67 -10.28 -0.19 8.45
CA ILE A 67 -9.01 0.00 7.75
C ILE A 67 -7.88 -0.93 8.22
N ASP A 68 -7.87 -1.36 9.49
CA ASP A 68 -6.88 -2.33 9.97
C ASP A 68 -7.06 -3.71 9.33
N ILE A 69 -8.31 -4.14 9.11
CA ILE A 69 -8.63 -5.40 8.44
C ILE A 69 -8.14 -5.36 6.99
N VAL A 70 -8.46 -4.28 6.28
CA VAL A 70 -8.15 -4.16 4.85
C VAL A 70 -6.65 -3.98 4.62
N SER A 71 -6.01 -3.09 5.38
CA SER A 71 -4.56 -2.85 5.28
C SER A 71 -3.74 -4.09 5.65
N ARG A 72 -4.23 -4.94 6.56
CA ARG A 72 -3.59 -6.22 6.91
C ARG A 72 -3.51 -7.19 5.72
N CYS A 73 -4.46 -7.17 4.79
CA CYS A 73 -4.38 -7.99 3.57
C CYS A 73 -3.16 -7.60 2.73
N PHE A 74 -2.95 -6.29 2.53
CA PHE A 74 -1.78 -5.79 1.81
C PHE A 74 -0.48 -5.96 2.61
N GLY A 75 -0.52 -5.78 3.93
CA GLY A 75 0.60 -6.08 4.81
C GLY A 75 1.08 -7.52 4.69
N LYS A 76 0.17 -8.51 4.73
CA LYS A 76 0.53 -9.92 4.55
C LYS A 76 1.19 -10.20 3.20
N LEU A 77 0.68 -9.56 2.14
CA LEU A 77 1.28 -9.64 0.81
C LEU A 77 2.73 -9.12 0.84
N MET A 78 2.94 -7.92 1.38
CA MET A 78 4.26 -7.28 1.44
C MET A 78 5.25 -8.07 2.31
N ALA A 79 4.79 -8.67 3.41
CA ALA A 79 5.59 -9.54 4.26
C ALA A 79 6.23 -10.71 3.49
N GLU A 80 5.46 -11.36 2.63
CA GLU A 80 5.96 -12.48 1.82
C GLU A 80 6.93 -12.03 0.71
N LEU A 81 6.76 -10.80 0.20
CA LEU A 81 7.65 -10.19 -0.79
C LEU A 81 9.01 -9.85 -0.21
N LEU A 82 9.06 -9.30 1.00
CA LEU A 82 10.31 -8.90 1.64
C LEU A 82 11.13 -10.11 2.13
N ASP A 83 10.47 -11.19 2.54
CA ASP A 83 11.13 -12.43 2.98
C ASP A 83 11.64 -13.31 1.81
N TYR A 84 12.42 -12.75 0.89
CA TYR A 84 12.77 -13.46 -0.34
C TYR A 84 13.78 -14.60 -0.17
N LYS A 85 14.65 -14.53 0.85
CA LYS A 85 15.71 -15.51 1.13
C LYS A 85 15.33 -16.60 2.13
N GLN A 86 14.32 -16.38 2.97
CA GLN A 86 13.91 -17.29 4.04
C GLN A 86 15.09 -17.72 4.93
N ASP A 87 15.95 -16.78 5.28
CA ASP A 87 17.09 -17.00 6.18
C ASP A 87 16.76 -16.57 7.61
N ARG A 88 17.78 -16.45 8.46
CA ARG A 88 17.62 -16.06 9.87
C ARG A 88 16.96 -14.70 10.09
N TRP A 89 16.89 -13.85 9.06
CA TRP A 89 16.26 -12.53 9.09
C TRP A 89 14.83 -12.53 8.56
N GLY A 90 14.33 -13.70 8.12
CA GLY A 90 13.02 -13.82 7.50
C GLY A 90 11.90 -13.29 8.39
N GLU A 91 11.95 -13.53 9.71
CA GLU A 91 10.93 -13.03 10.62
C GLU A 91 10.89 -11.49 10.67
N GLN A 92 12.05 -10.85 10.85
CA GLN A 92 12.15 -9.39 10.87
C GLN A 92 11.72 -8.79 9.53
N LEU A 93 12.17 -9.37 8.42
CA LEU A 93 11.78 -8.92 7.07
C LEU A 93 10.28 -9.06 6.82
N ARG A 94 9.65 -10.13 7.31
CA ARG A 94 8.19 -10.28 7.24
C ARG A 94 7.48 -9.20 8.02
N LYS A 95 7.94 -8.88 9.24
CA LYS A 95 7.32 -7.83 10.07
C LYS A 95 7.51 -6.44 9.48
N ILE A 96 8.71 -6.12 9.00
CA ILE A 96 8.98 -4.88 8.23
C ILE A 96 8.00 -4.79 7.06
N GLY A 97 7.91 -5.85 6.24
CA GLY A 97 7.01 -5.88 5.09
C GLY A 97 5.54 -5.75 5.49
N PHE A 98 5.14 -6.38 6.59
CA PHE A 98 3.79 -6.31 7.11
C PHE A 98 3.38 -4.88 7.48
N TYR A 99 4.17 -4.23 8.33
CA TYR A 99 3.86 -2.88 8.80
C TYR A 99 4.06 -1.82 7.72
N LEU A 100 5.10 -1.94 6.89
CA LEU A 100 5.30 -1.08 5.74
C LEU A 100 4.15 -1.20 4.74
N GLY A 101 3.67 -2.42 4.47
CA GLY A 101 2.50 -2.65 3.62
C GLY A 101 1.25 -1.98 4.18
N LYS A 102 0.98 -2.13 5.48
CA LYS A 102 -0.15 -1.43 6.12
C LYS A 102 -0.02 0.09 5.98
N PHE A 103 1.16 0.64 6.22
CA PHE A 103 1.44 2.06 6.03
C PHE A 103 1.13 2.51 4.61
N ILE A 104 1.62 1.79 3.59
CA ILE A 104 1.39 2.11 2.18
C ILE A 104 -0.10 2.13 1.86
N TYR A 105 -0.84 1.09 2.26
CA TYR A 105 -2.28 1.02 2.01
C TYR A 105 -3.05 2.18 2.67
N ILE A 106 -2.74 2.47 3.95
CA ILE A 106 -3.40 3.56 4.68
C ILE A 106 -3.10 4.92 4.05
N MET A 107 -1.84 5.15 3.64
CA MET A 107 -1.42 6.38 2.98
C MET A 107 -2.12 6.56 1.64
N ASP A 108 -2.26 5.49 0.86
CA ASP A 108 -2.93 5.50 -0.43
C ASP A 108 -4.42 5.83 -0.28
N ALA A 109 -5.11 5.13 0.63
CA ALA A 109 -6.51 5.42 0.97
C ALA A 109 -6.69 6.86 1.50
N TYR A 110 -5.70 7.41 2.21
CA TYR A 110 -5.76 8.80 2.67
C TYR A 110 -5.55 9.82 1.53
N ASP A 111 -4.63 9.55 0.62
CA ASP A 111 -4.33 10.42 -0.54
C ASP A 111 -5.48 10.44 -1.56
N ASP A 112 -6.04 9.27 -1.87
CA ASP A 112 -7.13 9.15 -2.84
C ASP A 112 -8.53 9.46 -2.25
N LEU A 113 -8.64 9.75 -0.95
CA LEU A 113 -9.92 9.92 -0.24
C LEU A 113 -10.92 10.84 -0.95
N GLU A 114 -10.50 12.04 -1.35
CA GLU A 114 -11.37 13.02 -2.03
C GLU A 114 -11.82 12.50 -3.42
N LYS A 115 -10.91 11.84 -4.14
CA LYS A 115 -11.14 11.31 -5.48
C LYS A 115 -12.05 10.09 -5.44
N ASP A 116 -11.83 9.18 -4.51
CA ASP A 116 -12.66 7.98 -4.33
C ASP A 116 -14.07 8.35 -3.93
N GLN A 117 -14.23 9.32 -3.02
CA GLN A 117 -15.55 9.82 -2.66
C GLN A 117 -16.28 10.40 -3.87
N LYS A 118 -15.60 11.20 -4.70
CA LYS A 118 -16.19 11.83 -5.89
C LYS A 118 -16.59 10.81 -6.95
N ASN A 119 -15.80 9.76 -7.12
CA ASN A 119 -16.03 8.71 -8.12
C ASN A 119 -16.94 7.57 -7.59
N ASN A 120 -17.40 7.66 -6.34
CA ASN A 120 -18.13 6.60 -5.65
C ASN A 120 -17.37 5.26 -5.64
N SER A 121 -16.04 5.35 -5.56
CA SER A 121 -15.13 4.21 -5.42
C SER A 121 -15.02 3.82 -3.94
N TYR A 122 -14.75 2.55 -3.69
CA TYR A 122 -14.59 2.06 -2.33
C TYR A 122 -13.35 2.67 -1.67
N ASN A 123 -13.52 3.20 -0.46
CA ASN A 123 -12.42 3.61 0.40
C ASN A 123 -12.86 3.56 1.88
N PRO A 124 -12.13 2.84 2.77
CA PRO A 124 -12.56 2.60 4.15
C PRO A 124 -12.51 3.86 5.03
N LEU A 125 -11.89 4.96 4.58
CA LEU A 125 -11.80 6.22 5.30
C LEU A 125 -12.98 7.16 5.05
N ILE A 126 -13.77 6.95 3.98
CA ILE A 126 -14.87 7.84 3.59
C ILE A 126 -15.84 8.09 4.76
N ARG A 127 -16.23 7.04 5.49
CA ARG A 127 -17.18 7.18 6.62
C ARG A 127 -16.58 7.85 7.85
N ARG A 128 -15.25 7.93 7.95
CA ARG A 128 -14.54 8.50 9.10
C ARG A 128 -14.13 9.94 8.89
N LYS A 129 -14.14 10.45 7.65
CA LYS A 129 -13.62 11.77 7.30
C LYS A 129 -14.30 12.94 8.02
N ASP A 130 -15.58 12.78 8.37
CA ASP A 130 -16.41 13.80 9.01
C ASP A 130 -16.44 13.65 10.55
N VAL A 131 -15.69 12.69 11.11
CA VAL A 131 -15.56 12.49 12.56
C VAL A 131 -14.49 13.43 13.10
N ASP A 132 -14.77 14.08 14.24
CA ASP A 132 -13.79 14.93 14.91
C ASP A 132 -12.48 14.18 15.20
N GLY A 133 -11.35 14.83 14.91
CA GLY A 133 -10.03 14.24 15.06
C GLY A 133 -9.62 13.28 13.95
N PHE A 134 -10.32 13.26 12.80
CA PHE A 134 -9.99 12.38 11.67
C PHE A 134 -8.52 12.50 11.23
N GLU A 135 -8.00 13.72 11.07
CA GLU A 135 -6.64 13.97 10.60
C GLU A 135 -5.60 13.48 11.61
N GLU A 136 -5.82 13.73 12.90
CA GLU A 136 -4.98 13.24 13.99
C GLU A 136 -5.00 11.71 14.07
N ASN A 137 -6.17 11.09 13.89
CA ASN A 137 -6.32 9.64 13.88
C ASN A 137 -5.57 9.00 12.69
N CYS A 138 -5.68 9.57 11.50
CA CYS A 138 -4.90 9.13 10.33
C CYS A 138 -3.40 9.24 10.56
N LYS A 139 -2.94 10.36 11.11
CA LYS A 139 -1.53 10.57 11.47
C LYS A 139 -1.06 9.53 12.50
N ALA A 140 -1.87 9.28 13.53
CA ALA A 140 -1.54 8.31 14.57
C ALA A 140 -1.43 6.89 14.02
N MET A 141 -2.36 6.47 13.15
CA MET A 141 -2.30 5.16 12.49
C MET A 141 -1.04 5.00 11.63
N LEU A 142 -0.74 5.99 10.79
CA LEU A 142 0.47 5.99 9.95
C LEU A 142 1.75 5.95 10.80
N THR A 143 1.79 6.76 11.87
CA THR A 143 2.92 6.81 12.80
C THR A 143 3.13 5.46 13.48
N ALA A 144 2.05 4.82 13.94
CA ALA A 144 2.13 3.51 14.57
C ALA A 144 2.68 2.44 13.63
N MET A 145 2.21 2.37 12.37
CA MET A 145 2.72 1.39 11.41
C MET A 145 4.20 1.62 11.09
N LEU A 146 4.61 2.87 10.95
CA LEU A 146 6.00 3.18 10.65
C LEU A 146 6.91 2.97 11.85
N ALA A 147 6.44 3.24 13.08
CA ALA A 147 7.18 2.95 14.31
C ALA A 147 7.47 1.46 14.46
N GLU A 148 6.46 0.61 14.24
CA GLU A 148 6.63 -0.85 14.25
C GLU A 148 7.58 -1.34 13.14
N CYS A 149 7.45 -0.78 11.93
CA CYS A 149 8.35 -1.08 10.81
C CYS A 149 9.81 -0.72 11.11
N THR A 150 10.04 0.48 11.64
CA THR A 150 11.38 0.98 11.95
C THR A 150 12.00 0.25 13.15
N ALA A 151 11.20 -0.12 14.15
CA ALA A 151 11.68 -0.93 15.27
C ALA A 151 12.26 -2.28 14.80
N GLU A 152 11.59 -2.96 13.87
CA GLU A 152 12.07 -4.23 13.31
C GLU A 152 13.26 -4.02 12.34
N PHE A 153 13.28 -2.89 11.62
CA PHE A 153 14.41 -2.51 10.76
C PHE A 153 15.70 -2.30 11.55
N GLU A 154 15.65 -1.61 12.69
CA GLU A 154 16.82 -1.33 13.53
C GLU A 154 17.41 -2.59 14.18
N MET A 155 16.68 -3.70 14.20
CA MET A 155 17.18 -5.00 14.65
C MET A 155 18.03 -5.73 13.59
N LEU A 156 17.99 -5.29 12.34
CA LEU A 156 18.78 -5.87 11.26
C LEU A 156 20.23 -5.32 11.29
N PRO A 157 21.26 -6.15 11.08
CA PRO A 157 22.65 -5.69 11.00
C PRO A 157 22.93 -5.07 9.63
N CYS A 158 22.25 -3.97 9.32
CA CYS A 158 22.42 -3.21 8.10
C CYS A 158 23.71 -2.38 8.21
N LEU A 159 24.77 -2.80 7.53
CA LEU A 159 26.04 -2.05 7.47
C LEU A 159 26.16 -1.17 6.21
N LEU A 160 25.44 -1.53 5.15
CA LEU A 160 25.44 -0.83 3.87
C LEU A 160 24.19 0.04 3.76
N ASP A 161 24.36 1.27 3.27
CA ASP A 161 23.29 2.20 2.94
C ASP A 161 22.29 2.51 4.07
N ILE A 162 22.68 2.28 5.33
CA ILE A 162 21.79 2.45 6.48
C ILE A 162 21.24 3.88 6.56
N ASP A 163 22.07 4.89 6.26
CA ASP A 163 21.63 6.29 6.28
C ASP A 163 20.60 6.58 5.19
N ILE A 164 20.72 5.96 4.01
CA ILE A 164 19.75 6.09 2.92
C ILE A 164 18.43 5.42 3.34
N LEU A 165 18.49 4.22 3.90
CA LEU A 165 17.31 3.48 4.36
C LEU A 165 16.60 4.21 5.49
N ARG A 166 17.35 4.78 6.44
CA ARG A 166 16.82 5.63 7.50
C ARG A 166 16.18 6.89 6.93
N ASN A 167 16.83 7.59 6.01
CA ASN A 167 16.23 8.78 5.38
C ASN A 167 14.92 8.44 4.66
N ILE A 168 14.85 7.31 3.96
CA ILE A 168 13.60 6.85 3.34
C ILE A 168 12.52 6.60 4.39
N LEU A 169 12.83 5.83 5.45
CA LEU A 169 11.86 5.41 6.46
C LEU A 169 11.47 6.52 7.44
N TYR A 170 12.35 7.46 7.76
CA TYR A 170 12.07 8.52 8.73
C TYR A 170 11.59 9.83 8.10
N GLU A 171 12.00 10.13 6.86
CA GLU A 171 11.66 11.41 6.20
C GLU A 171 10.92 11.20 4.89
N GLY A 172 11.44 10.32 4.02
CA GLY A 172 10.95 10.14 2.66
C GLY A 172 9.48 9.71 2.61
N VAL A 173 9.07 8.74 3.43
CA VAL A 173 7.69 8.24 3.49
C VAL A 173 6.66 9.28 3.93
N TRP A 174 7.08 10.32 4.66
CA TRP A 174 6.19 11.40 5.12
C TRP A 174 5.98 12.51 4.08
N SER A 175 6.85 12.60 3.07
CA SER A 175 6.80 13.66 2.05
C SER A 175 5.41 13.80 1.40
N LYS A 176 4.78 12.66 1.06
CA LYS A 176 3.44 12.61 0.46
C LYS A 176 2.36 13.15 1.42
N TYR A 177 2.37 12.68 2.68
CA TYR A 177 1.45 13.16 3.71
C TYR A 177 1.57 14.67 3.95
N MET A 178 2.80 15.18 4.09
CA MET A 178 3.05 16.60 4.32
C MET A 178 2.61 17.46 3.14
N LYS A 179 2.80 16.97 1.90
CA LYS A 179 2.30 17.62 0.70
C LYS A 179 0.78 17.75 0.72
N ILE A 180 0.06 16.65 1.00
CA ILE A 180 -1.41 16.65 1.08
C ILE A 180 -1.90 17.63 2.15
N GLN A 181 -1.29 17.62 3.34
CA GLN A 181 -1.65 18.54 4.42
C GLN A 181 -1.44 20.01 4.03
N THR A 182 -0.33 20.31 3.35
CA THR A 182 -0.01 21.66 2.88
C THR A 182 -1.04 22.14 1.84
N GLU A 183 -1.41 21.28 0.89
CA GLU A 183 -2.43 21.56 -0.13
C GLU A 183 -3.83 21.76 0.48
N LYS A 184 -4.20 20.95 1.47
CA LYS A 184 -5.45 21.13 2.24
C LYS A 184 -5.45 22.45 3.03
N GLY A 185 -4.34 22.80 3.65
CA GLY A 185 -4.18 24.06 4.41
C GLY A 185 -4.31 25.30 3.51
N THR A 186 -3.67 25.28 2.33
CA THR A 186 -3.78 26.38 1.35
C THR A 186 -5.21 26.52 0.79
N ARG A 187 -5.91 25.41 0.55
CA ARG A 187 -7.33 25.44 0.12
C ARG A 187 -8.27 25.99 1.18
N LYS A 188 -8.03 25.72 2.48
CA LYS A 188 -8.82 26.28 3.59
C LYS A 188 -8.58 27.78 3.77
N GLY A 189 -7.35 28.26 3.59
CA GLY A 189 -7.04 29.69 3.61
C GLY A 189 -7.77 30.48 2.53
N TYR A 190 -7.81 29.96 1.30
CA TYR A 190 -8.47 30.64 0.17
C TYR A 190 -10.00 30.71 0.25
N ASN A 191 -10.64 29.78 0.97
CA ASN A 191 -12.10 29.76 1.15
C ASN A 191 -12.58 30.59 2.34
N ASN A 192 -11.71 31.00 3.26
CA ASN A 192 -12.05 31.89 4.37
C ASN A 192 -11.90 33.39 4.03
N ASP A 193 -11.37 33.71 2.85
CA ASP A 193 -11.16 35.09 2.36
C ASP A 193 -12.21 35.51 1.29
N LYS A 194 -13.40 34.87 1.25
CA LYS A 194 -14.51 35.23 0.36
C LYS A 194 -15.80 35.53 1.10
#